data_AF-A0A954LKD1-F1
#
_entry.id   AF-A0A954LKD1-F1
#
_cell.length_a   1.000
_cell.length_b   1.000
_cell.length_c   1.000
_cell.angle_alpha   90.00
_cell.angle_beta   90.00
_cell.angle_gamma   90.00
#
_symmetry.space_group_name_H-M   'P 1'
#
loop_
_entity.id
_entity.type
_entity.pdbx_description
1 polymer ?
#
loop_
_entity_poly.entity_id
_entity_poly.type
_entity_poly.pdbx_seq_one_letter_code
_entity_poly.pdbx_strand_id
1 'polypeptide(L)'
;MQPALSSLPLLVLLVSSSITRAESPHTAFFKTHCYSCHAEGATEGGLDLSKLSSDLKEEKTLARWVRIYDRVREGEMPPPDADQPTAKERTNFLEDFGQPITQAHAAQKGTVLRRLNRQEYENTINDLFGTNLDLVSLLPEDGRSH
;
A
#
# COMPACT_ATOMS: atom_id res chain seq x y z
N MET A 1 38.06 -53.02 45.40
CA MET A 1 38.16 -51.54 45.51
C MET A 1 38.23 -50.97 44.09
N GLN A 2 37.52 -49.87 43.83
CA GLN A 2 36.93 -49.41 42.56
C GLN A 2 37.92 -48.94 41.47
N PRO A 3 37.56 -48.95 40.17
CA PRO A 3 38.35 -48.33 39.10
C PRO A 3 38.04 -46.83 38.95
N ALA A 4 39.08 -46.04 38.71
CA ALA A 4 39.03 -44.60 38.50
C ALA A 4 38.42 -44.26 37.13
N LEU A 5 37.31 -43.53 37.13
CA LEU A 5 36.69 -42.95 35.94
C LEU A 5 37.24 -41.53 35.75
N SER A 6 38.05 -41.34 34.71
CA SER A 6 38.60 -40.05 34.30
C SER A 6 37.51 -39.24 33.59
N SER A 7 37.21 -38.05 34.12
CA SER A 7 36.20 -37.13 33.61
C SER A 7 36.79 -36.23 32.52
N LEU A 8 36.38 -36.47 31.27
CA LEU A 8 36.66 -35.54 30.17
C LEU A 8 35.75 -34.30 30.27
N PRO A 9 36.29 -33.07 30.11
CA PRO A 9 35.47 -31.88 30.11
C PRO A 9 34.72 -31.77 28.78
N LEU A 10 33.39 -31.72 28.86
CA LEU A 10 32.50 -31.47 27.73
C LEU A 10 32.66 -30.00 27.31
N LEU A 11 33.47 -29.75 26.28
CA LEU A 11 33.63 -28.43 25.67
C LEU A 11 32.35 -28.06 24.91
N VAL A 12 31.48 -27.27 25.54
CA VAL A 12 30.29 -26.70 24.91
C VAL A 12 30.72 -25.55 23.98
N LEU A 13 30.80 -25.82 22.69
CA LEU A 13 30.99 -24.83 21.63
C LEU A 13 29.71 -24.01 21.45
N LEU A 14 29.65 -22.83 22.07
CA LEU A 14 28.63 -21.81 21.81
C LEU A 14 28.86 -21.18 20.43
N VAL A 15 28.25 -21.75 19.39
CA VAL A 15 28.19 -21.13 18.06
C VAL A 15 27.28 -19.91 18.14
N SER A 16 27.88 -18.71 18.13
CA SER A 16 27.16 -17.45 18.02
C SER A 16 26.77 -17.21 16.55
N SER A 17 25.57 -17.63 16.18
CA SER A 17 25.00 -17.31 14.86
C SER A 17 24.64 -15.82 14.81
N SER A 18 25.42 -15.04 14.06
CA SER A 18 25.06 -13.67 13.73
C SER A 18 23.95 -13.68 12.69
N ILE A 19 22.74 -13.31 13.08
CA ILE A 19 21.61 -13.14 12.15
C ILE A 19 21.83 -11.84 11.39
N THR A 20 22.25 -11.92 10.13
CA THR A 20 22.20 -10.78 9.22
C THR A 20 20.74 -10.56 8.84
N ARG A 21 20.15 -9.44 9.28
CA ARG A 21 18.81 -9.02 8.86
C ARG A 21 18.91 -8.56 7.41
N ALA A 22 18.43 -9.37 6.47
CA ALA A 22 18.29 -8.93 5.08
C ALA A 22 17.43 -7.67 5.03
N GLU A 23 17.93 -6.64 4.37
CA GLU A 23 17.21 -5.37 4.18
C GLU A 23 15.97 -5.62 3.30
N SER A 24 14.82 -5.01 3.65
CA SER A 24 13.60 -5.24 2.89
C SER A 24 13.75 -4.70 1.46
N PRO A 25 13.19 -5.38 0.43
CA PRO A 25 13.29 -4.94 -0.97
C PRO A 25 12.87 -3.47 -1.16
N HIS A 26 11.89 -2.98 -0.40
CA HIS A 26 11.45 -1.59 -0.46
C HIS A 26 12.55 -0.62 0.00
N THR A 27 13.30 -0.96 1.06
CA THR A 27 14.34 -0.05 1.58
C THR A 27 15.45 0.15 0.55
N ALA A 28 15.81 -0.92 -0.18
CA ALA A 28 16.75 -0.84 -1.28
C ALA A 28 16.22 0.05 -2.42
N PHE A 29 14.95 -0.08 -2.80
CA PHE A 29 14.32 0.76 -3.81
C PHE A 29 14.38 2.25 -3.45
N PHE A 30 14.00 2.61 -2.22
CA PHE A 30 14.03 4.01 -1.76
C PHE A 30 15.45 4.58 -1.71
N LYS A 31 16.42 3.78 -1.27
CA LYS A 31 17.84 4.19 -1.22
C LYS A 31 18.38 4.49 -2.62
N THR A 32 18.09 3.64 -3.59
CA THR A 32 18.63 3.77 -4.94
C THR A 32 17.93 4.86 -5.74
N HIS A 33 16.60 4.94 -5.65
CA HIS A 33 15.80 5.74 -6.60
C HIS A 33 15.19 7.01 -6.00
N CYS A 34 15.08 7.13 -4.67
CA CYS A 34 14.29 8.20 -4.07
C CYS A 34 15.12 9.16 -3.20
N TYR A 35 15.99 8.63 -2.34
CA TYR A 35 16.61 9.44 -1.28
C TYR A 35 17.62 10.47 -1.75
N SER A 36 18.17 10.36 -2.97
CA SER A 36 19.03 11.42 -3.53
C SER A 36 18.32 12.78 -3.59
N CYS A 37 17.02 12.77 -3.89
CA CYS A 37 16.19 13.98 -4.02
C CYS A 37 15.21 14.18 -2.86
N HIS A 38 14.94 13.14 -2.07
CA HIS A 38 13.85 13.14 -1.07
C HIS A 38 14.29 12.75 0.35
N ALA A 39 15.59 12.83 0.67
CA ALA A 39 16.07 12.68 2.03
C ALA A 39 16.00 14.01 2.82
N GLU A 40 16.24 13.92 4.13
CA GLU A 40 16.39 15.09 4.98
C GLU A 40 17.49 16.03 4.44
N GLY A 41 17.14 17.29 4.23
CA GLY A 41 18.08 18.31 3.73
C GLY A 41 18.25 18.32 2.20
N ALA A 42 17.57 17.45 1.45
CA ALA A 42 17.51 17.57 0.01
C ALA A 42 16.81 18.88 -0.39
N THR A 43 17.42 19.64 -1.30
CA THR A 43 16.88 20.89 -1.84
C THR A 43 15.81 20.64 -2.90
N GLU A 44 15.78 19.43 -3.44
CA GLU A 44 14.90 18.99 -4.51
C GLU A 44 13.72 18.18 -3.94
N GLY A 45 12.69 17.91 -4.74
CA GLY A 45 11.60 16.99 -4.37
C GLY A 45 10.56 17.50 -3.35
N GLY A 46 10.89 18.43 -2.44
CA GLY A 46 9.94 19.07 -1.53
C GLY A 46 9.18 18.12 -0.57
N LEU A 47 9.65 16.87 -0.44
CA LEU A 47 9.09 15.81 0.38
C LEU A 47 10.23 15.02 0.98
N ASP A 48 10.29 14.97 2.32
CA ASP A 48 11.25 14.15 3.05
C ASP A 48 10.66 12.77 3.33
N LEU A 49 11.09 11.77 2.56
CA LEU A 49 10.65 10.39 2.68
C LEU A 49 11.22 9.70 3.93
N SER A 50 12.32 10.21 4.51
CA SER A 50 12.87 9.64 5.74
C SER A 50 11.97 9.87 6.95
N LYS A 51 11.11 10.90 6.87
CA LYS A 51 10.11 11.27 7.90
C LYS A 51 8.69 10.86 7.51
N LEU A 52 8.51 10.18 6.39
CA LEU A 52 7.20 9.73 5.94
C LEU A 52 6.72 8.58 6.84
N SER A 53 5.62 8.83 7.55
CA SER A 53 4.95 7.79 8.33
C SER A 53 4.46 6.66 7.42
N SER A 54 4.50 5.42 7.93
CA SER A 54 3.89 4.25 7.30
C SER A 54 2.46 3.99 7.76
N ASP A 55 1.92 4.81 8.67
CA ASP A 55 0.53 4.67 9.13
C ASP A 55 -0.46 5.24 8.11
N LEU A 56 -0.99 4.36 7.26
CA LEU A 56 -1.98 4.69 6.24
C LEU A 56 -3.37 5.03 6.80
N LYS A 57 -3.60 4.95 8.13
CA LYS A 57 -4.87 5.37 8.74
C LYS A 57 -4.98 6.89 8.83
N GLU A 58 -3.86 7.60 8.85
CA GLU A 58 -3.86 9.05 8.83
C GLU A 58 -4.11 9.57 7.41
N GLU A 59 -5.15 10.40 7.23
CA GLU A 59 -5.55 10.93 5.93
C GLU A 59 -4.41 11.61 5.16
N LYS A 60 -3.64 12.47 5.85
CA LYS A 60 -2.49 13.18 5.25
C LYS A 60 -1.39 12.22 4.82
N THR A 61 -1.15 11.16 5.59
CA THR A 61 -0.13 10.15 5.30
C THR A 61 -0.57 9.33 4.10
N LEU A 62 -1.83 8.86 4.07
CA LEU A 62 -2.40 8.16 2.93
C LEU A 62 -2.32 9.01 1.65
N ALA A 63 -2.72 10.28 1.70
CA ALA A 63 -2.69 11.16 0.53
C ALA A 63 -1.27 11.32 -0.05
N ARG A 64 -0.24 11.37 0.82
CA ARG A 64 1.17 11.38 0.37
C ARG A 64 1.56 10.07 -0.30
N TRP A 65 1.20 8.93 0.29
CA TRP A 65 1.48 7.61 -0.29
C TRP A 65 0.78 7.38 -1.63
N VAL A 66 -0.48 7.81 -1.77
CA VAL A 66 -1.21 7.81 -3.07
C VAL A 66 -0.43 8.62 -4.10
N ARG A 67 0.02 9.83 -3.74
CA ARG A 67 0.79 10.67 -4.66
C ARG A 67 2.12 10.01 -5.06
N ILE A 68 2.86 9.43 -4.13
CA ILE A 68 4.11 8.72 -4.44
C ILE A 68 3.83 7.56 -5.39
N TYR A 69 2.82 6.76 -5.09
CA TYR A 69 2.39 5.63 -5.90
C TYR A 69 2.07 6.05 -7.33
N ASP A 70 1.26 7.09 -7.51
CA ASP A 70 0.85 7.58 -8.82
C ASP A 70 2.05 8.09 -9.63
N ARG A 71 2.97 8.85 -9.02
CA ARG A 71 4.17 9.37 -9.70
C ARG A 71 5.12 8.25 -10.16
N VAL A 72 5.27 7.19 -9.36
CA VAL A 72 6.06 6.02 -9.76
C VAL A 72 5.33 5.21 -10.85
N ARG A 73 4.00 5.06 -10.74
CA ARG A 73 3.18 4.37 -11.74
C ARG A 73 3.24 5.05 -13.10
N GLU A 74 3.21 6.38 -13.11
CA GLU A 74 3.24 7.22 -14.31
C GLU A 74 4.65 7.37 -14.88
N GLY A 75 5.68 6.88 -14.18
CA GLY A 75 7.08 6.98 -14.61
C GLY A 75 7.64 8.39 -14.54
N GLU A 76 7.00 9.27 -13.76
CA GLU A 76 7.48 10.64 -13.54
C GLU A 76 8.54 10.71 -12.44
N MET A 77 8.58 9.69 -11.57
CA MET A 77 9.61 9.53 -10.54
C MET A 77 10.33 8.20 -10.74
N PRO A 78 11.67 8.19 -10.68
CA PRO A 78 12.58 9.35 -10.54
C PRO A 78 12.59 10.26 -11.78
N PRO A 79 13.10 11.51 -11.69
CA PRO A 79 13.18 12.40 -12.85
C PRO A 79 14.14 11.84 -13.91
N PRO A 80 14.01 12.25 -15.20
CA PRO A 80 14.74 11.64 -16.32
C PRO A 80 16.28 11.65 -16.22
N ASP A 81 16.82 12.56 -15.42
CA ASP A 81 18.25 12.75 -15.15
C ASP A 81 18.77 11.95 -13.94
N ALA A 82 17.89 11.23 -13.24
CA ALA A 82 18.21 10.35 -12.12
C ALA A 82 18.17 8.86 -12.51
N ASP A 83 18.76 8.01 -11.66
CA ASP A 83 18.81 6.56 -11.84
C ASP A 83 17.40 5.95 -11.88
N GLN A 84 17.01 5.49 -13.06
CA GLN A 84 15.68 4.93 -13.31
C GLN A 84 15.56 3.48 -12.81
N PRO A 85 14.45 3.12 -12.14
CA PRO A 85 14.19 1.74 -11.78
C PRO A 85 13.95 0.90 -13.03
N THR A 86 14.41 -0.35 -12.98
CA THR A 86 14.04 -1.34 -14.01
C THR A 86 12.53 -1.56 -14.02
N ALA A 87 12.00 -2.08 -15.12
CA ALA A 87 10.58 -2.43 -15.21
C ALA A 87 10.15 -3.38 -14.08
N LYS A 88 11.03 -4.31 -13.69
CA LYS A 88 10.77 -5.27 -12.61
C LYS A 88 10.73 -4.58 -11.24
N GLU A 89 11.67 -3.70 -10.94
CA GLU A 89 11.68 -2.96 -9.66
C GLU A 89 10.46 -2.06 -9.52
N ARG A 90 10.07 -1.37 -10.61
CA ARG A 90 8.85 -0.56 -10.63
C ARG A 90 7.60 -1.42 -10.43
N THR A 91 7.48 -2.56 -11.11
CA THR A 91 6.34 -3.47 -10.91
C THR A 91 6.26 -3.97 -9.48
N ASN A 92 7.38 -4.42 -8.90
CA ASN A 92 7.42 -4.87 -7.50
C ASN A 92 6.93 -3.77 -6.56
N PHE A 93 7.43 -2.53 -6.72
CA PHE A 93 6.97 -1.39 -5.93
C PHE A 93 5.44 -1.19 -6.04
N LEU A 94 4.89 -1.24 -7.26
CA LEU A 94 3.45 -1.03 -7.47
C LEU A 94 2.59 -2.15 -6.89
N GLU A 95 3.09 -3.39 -6.88
CA GLU A 95 2.39 -4.52 -6.27
C GLU A 95 2.42 -4.42 -4.74
N ASP A 96 3.59 -4.08 -4.18
CA ASP A 96 3.81 -4.00 -2.74
C ASP A 96 2.96 -2.92 -2.06
N PHE A 97 2.81 -1.76 -2.69
CA PHE A 97 2.10 -0.61 -2.12
C PHE A 97 0.66 -0.45 -2.61
N GLY A 98 0.30 -1.04 -3.76
CA GLY A 98 -1.00 -0.84 -4.38
C GLY A 98 -2.17 -1.35 -3.54
N GLN A 99 -2.08 -2.58 -3.03
CA GLN A 99 -3.15 -3.18 -2.22
C GLN A 99 -3.31 -2.46 -0.87
N PRO A 100 -2.26 -2.21 -0.06
CA PRO A 100 -2.39 -1.49 1.21
C PRO A 100 -3.01 -0.09 1.06
N ILE A 101 -2.57 0.67 0.06
CA ILE A 101 -3.09 2.02 -0.22
C ILE A 101 -4.56 1.96 -0.61
N THR A 102 -4.93 1.03 -1.50
CA THR A 102 -6.33 0.87 -1.95
C THR A 102 -7.26 0.52 -0.79
N GLN A 103 -6.83 -0.40 0.08
CA GLN A 103 -7.61 -0.80 1.26
C GLN A 103 -7.76 0.35 2.26
N ALA A 104 -6.67 1.08 2.55
CA ALA A 104 -6.72 2.23 3.44
C ALA A 104 -7.64 3.34 2.88
N HIS A 105 -7.57 3.59 1.58
CA HIS A 105 -8.43 4.57 0.91
C HIS A 105 -9.91 4.17 0.95
N ALA A 106 -10.24 2.89 0.72
CA ALA A 106 -11.61 2.39 0.85
C ALA A 106 -12.13 2.51 2.29
N ALA A 107 -11.28 2.20 3.28
CA ALA A 107 -11.63 2.32 4.69
C ALA A 107 -11.90 3.78 5.12
N GLN A 108 -11.16 4.75 4.57
CA GLN A 108 -11.34 6.17 4.90
C GLN A 108 -12.54 6.81 4.20
N LYS A 109 -12.82 6.46 2.93
CA LYS A 109 -13.92 7.09 2.18
C LYS A 109 -15.31 6.61 2.61
N GLY A 110 -15.39 5.51 3.36
CA GLY A 110 -16.66 4.84 3.63
C GLY A 110 -17.35 4.40 2.33
N THR A 111 -18.58 3.92 2.44
CA THR A 111 -19.39 3.62 1.26
C THR A 111 -19.83 4.94 0.62
N VAL A 112 -19.38 5.21 -0.61
CA VAL A 112 -19.92 6.32 -1.39
C VAL A 112 -21.41 6.04 -1.63
N LEU A 113 -22.29 6.82 -0.99
CA LEU A 113 -23.72 6.75 -1.25
C LEU A 113 -23.97 7.29 -2.66
N ARG A 114 -24.26 6.38 -3.58
CA ARG A 114 -24.75 6.74 -4.92
C ARG A 114 -26.26 6.70 -4.93
N ARG A 115 -26.88 7.61 -5.70
CA ARG A 115 -28.31 7.54 -6.01
C ARG A 115 -28.58 6.22 -6.74
N LEU A 116 -29.63 5.52 -6.33
CA LEU A 116 -30.13 4.36 -7.06
C LEU A 116 -30.71 4.82 -8.41
N ASN A 117 -30.42 4.08 -9.47
CA ASN A 117 -31.13 4.27 -10.74
C ASN A 117 -32.60 3.81 -10.61
N ARG A 118 -33.45 4.12 -11.58
CA ARG A 118 -34.90 3.81 -11.48
C ARG A 118 -35.19 2.31 -11.34
N GLN A 119 -34.40 1.44 -11.98
CA GLN A 119 -34.54 0.00 -11.87
C GLN A 119 -34.11 -0.51 -10.50
N GLU A 120 -32.99 0.02 -9.97
CA GLU A 120 -32.50 -0.30 -8.64
C GLU A 120 -33.51 0.14 -7.56
N TYR A 121 -34.13 1.30 -7.73
CA TYR A 121 -35.16 1.79 -6.82
C TYR A 121 -36.41 0.90 -6.84
N GLU A 122 -36.91 0.53 -8.02
CA GLU A 122 -38.03 -0.40 -8.17
C GLU A 122 -37.75 -1.74 -7.47
N ASN A 123 -36.60 -2.35 -7.78
CA ASN A 123 -36.20 -3.60 -7.17
C ASN A 123 -36.13 -3.48 -5.65
N THR A 124 -35.58 -2.37 -5.13
CA THR A 124 -35.46 -2.14 -3.69
C THR A 124 -36.82 -2.01 -3.02
N ILE A 125 -37.77 -1.25 -3.61
CA ILE A 125 -39.12 -1.10 -3.05
C ILE A 125 -39.88 -2.43 -3.09
N ASN A 126 -39.82 -3.14 -4.21
CA ASN A 126 -40.49 -4.43 -4.36
C ASN A 126 -39.91 -5.50 -3.41
N ASP A 127 -38.59 -5.51 -3.20
CA ASP A 127 -37.92 -6.43 -2.27
C ASP A 127 -38.24 -6.09 -0.80
N LEU A 128 -38.13 -4.83 -0.40
CA LEU A 128 -38.34 -4.41 1.00
C LEU A 128 -39.80 -4.54 1.46
N PHE A 129 -40.75 -4.28 0.57
CA PHE A 129 -42.18 -4.25 0.91
C PHE A 129 -42.96 -5.44 0.33
N GLY A 130 -42.33 -6.35 -0.41
CA GLY A 130 -42.98 -7.49 -1.03
C GLY A 130 -44.01 -7.10 -2.09
N THR A 131 -43.79 -5.98 -2.79
CA THR A 131 -44.70 -5.45 -3.82
C THR A 131 -44.29 -5.87 -5.23
N ASN A 132 -45.14 -5.58 -6.22
CA ASN A 132 -44.85 -5.74 -7.64
C ASN A 132 -45.28 -4.49 -8.41
N LEU A 133 -44.69 -3.35 -8.06
CA LEU A 133 -44.95 -2.06 -8.68
C LEU A 133 -44.09 -1.91 -9.95
N ASP A 134 -44.68 -1.33 -11.00
CA ASP A 134 -43.96 -0.82 -12.18
C ASP A 134 -43.64 0.66 -11.94
N LEU A 135 -42.50 0.92 -11.30
CA LEU A 135 -42.01 2.25 -10.99
C LEU A 135 -41.09 2.77 -12.09
N VAL A 136 -40.44 1.89 -12.84
CA VAL A 136 -39.54 2.28 -13.94
C VAL A 136 -40.28 3.11 -14.99
N SER A 137 -41.54 2.79 -15.29
CA SER A 137 -42.36 3.56 -16.25
C SER A 137 -42.88 4.90 -15.70
N LEU A 138 -42.91 5.05 -14.37
CA LEU A 138 -43.43 6.22 -13.67
C LEU A 138 -42.34 7.22 -13.25
N LEU A 139 -41.09 6.78 -13.22
CA LEU A 139 -39.94 7.58 -12.81
C LEU A 139 -39.22 8.21 -14.02
N PRO A 140 -38.68 9.43 -13.89
CA PRO A 140 -37.86 10.05 -14.93
C PRO A 140 -36.65 9.20 -15.32
N GLU A 141 -36.14 9.40 -16.54
CA GLU A 141 -34.88 8.79 -16.95
C GLU A 141 -33.72 9.20 -16.02
N ASP A 142 -32.81 8.25 -15.79
CA ASP A 142 -31.62 8.52 -15.00
C ASP A 142 -30.66 9.45 -15.75
N GLY A 143 -30.04 10.36 -15.02
CA GLY A 143 -29.06 11.29 -15.58
C GLY A 143 -27.86 10.55 -16.16
N ARG A 144 -27.43 10.95 -17.36
CA ARG A 144 -26.18 10.48 -17.95
C ARG A 144 -25.04 11.31 -17.36
N SER A 145 -24.09 10.67 -16.70
CA SER A 145 -22.85 11.32 -16.30
C SER A 145 -22.06 11.72 -17.56
N HIS A 146 -21.76 13.01 -17.71
CA HIS A 146 -20.86 13.55 -18.73
C HIS A 146 -19.49 13.82 -18.12
#